data_AF-A0A058ZSV7-F1
#
_entry.id   AF-A0A058ZSV7-F1
#
_cell.length_a   1.000
_cell.length_b   1.000
_cell.length_c   1.000
_cell.angle_alpha   90.00
_cell.angle_beta   90.00
_cell.angle_gamma   90.00
#
_symmetry.space_group_name_H-M   'P 1'
#
loop_
_entity.id
_entity.type
_entity.pdbx_description
1 polymer ?
#
loop_
_entity_poly.entity_id
_entity_poly.type
_entity_poly.pdbx_seq_one_letter_code
_entity_poly.pdbx_strand_id
1 'polypeptide(L)'
;MFLNHAERKYPMVQAIEKRISVYAQVPIENGELIQVLRYEKNQYYKPHHDYFSDTFNLQRGGQRVATMLMYLSDNVEGGETFFPM
;
A
#
# COMPACT_ATOMS: atom_id res chain seq x y z
N MET A 1 3.50 3.16 9.03
CA MET A 1 3.48 4.63 8.92
C MET A 1 3.14 5.02 7.50
N PHE A 2 2.47 6.15 7.29
CA PHE A 2 2.31 6.72 5.95
C PHE A 2 3.43 7.74 5.71
N LEU A 3 3.96 7.78 4.50
CA LEU A 3 4.73 8.94 4.05
C LEU A 3 3.81 10.15 4.02
N ASN A 4 4.33 11.32 4.38
CA ASN A 4 3.56 12.56 4.36
C ASN A 4 3.73 13.33 3.04
N HIS A 5 2.96 14.41 2.87
CA HIS A 5 2.97 15.23 1.65
C HIS A 5 4.33 15.90 1.36
N ALA A 6 5.17 16.14 2.36
CA ALA A 6 6.51 16.66 2.15
C ALA A 6 7.44 15.55 1.62
N GLU A 7 7.39 14.36 2.20
CA GLU A 7 8.16 13.18 1.75
C GLU A 7 7.76 12.74 0.33
N ARG A 8 6.47 12.86 -0.03
CA ARG A 8 5.98 12.60 -1.40
C ARG A 8 6.69 13.42 -2.48
N LYS A 9 7.27 14.58 -2.12
CA LYS A 9 8.00 15.43 -3.06
C LYS A 9 9.41 14.92 -3.37
N TYR A 10 9.92 13.92 -2.64
CA TYR A 10 11.23 13.37 -2.93
C TYR A 10 11.25 12.68 -4.30
N PRO A 11 12.28 12.94 -5.15
CA PRO A 11 12.30 12.42 -6.53
C PRO A 11 12.19 10.89 -6.61
N MET A 12 12.77 10.18 -5.64
CA MET A 12 12.67 8.72 -5.57
C MET A 12 11.22 8.25 -5.33
N VAL A 13 10.50 8.91 -4.42
CA VAL A 13 9.10 8.58 -4.12
C VAL A 13 8.23 8.83 -5.35
N GLN A 14 8.41 9.98 -6.02
CA GLN A 14 7.69 10.30 -7.26
C GLN A 14 7.97 9.30 -8.39
N ALA A 15 9.22 8.84 -8.52
CA ALA A 15 9.59 7.84 -9.52
C ALA A 15 8.92 6.49 -9.25
N ILE A 16 8.80 6.09 -7.97
CA ILE A 16 8.09 4.88 -7.56
C ILE A 16 6.59 5.02 -7.85
N GLU A 17 5.94 6.10 -7.42
CA GLU A 17 4.50 6.33 -7.68
C GLU A 17 4.19 6.36 -9.19
N LYS A 18 5.04 6.98 -10.00
CA LYS A 18 4.92 6.97 -11.45
C LYS A 18 5.02 5.55 -12.02
N ARG A 19 5.96 4.74 -11.53
CA ARG A 19 6.11 3.34 -11.97
C ARG A 19 4.88 2.50 -11.61
N ILE A 20 4.35 2.68 -10.40
CA ILE A 20 3.12 2.03 -9.94
C ILE A 20 1.95 2.41 -10.85
N SER A 21 1.77 3.70 -11.13
CA SER A 21 0.71 4.21 -12.01
C SER A 21 0.77 3.60 -13.42
N VAL A 22 1.96 3.54 -14.02
CA VAL A 22 2.16 2.92 -15.34
C VAL A 22 1.85 1.43 -15.31
N TYR A 23 2.32 0.69 -14.31
CA TYR A 23 2.11 -0.75 -14.22
C TYR A 23 0.63 -1.11 -13.96
N ALA A 24 0.00 -0.41 -13.02
CA ALA A 24 -1.40 -0.63 -12.65
C ALA A 24 -2.39 -0.08 -13.68
N GLN A 25 -1.93 0.76 -14.63
CA GLN A 25 -2.77 1.50 -15.56
C GLN A 25 -3.82 2.37 -14.86
N VAL A 26 -3.45 2.96 -13.73
CA VAL A 26 -4.30 3.84 -12.91
C VAL A 26 -3.62 5.22 -12.81
N PRO A 27 -4.36 6.34 -12.99
CA PRO A 27 -3.80 7.68 -12.82
C PRO A 27 -3.15 7.88 -11.44
N ILE A 28 -2.03 8.59 -11.40
CA ILE A 28 -1.20 8.76 -10.19
C ILE A 28 -1.95 9.50 -9.07
N GLU A 29 -2.90 10.36 -9.42
CA GLU A 29 -3.76 11.11 -8.52
C GLU A 29 -4.74 10.23 -7.72
N ASN A 30 -5.01 9.01 -8.19
CA ASN A 30 -5.86 8.05 -7.49
C ASN A 30 -5.08 7.27 -6.42
N GLY A 31 -3.75 7.40 -6.39
CA GLY A 31 -2.90 6.76 -5.39
C GLY A 31 -2.98 7.46 -4.03
N GLU A 32 -3.20 6.68 -2.98
CA GLU A 32 -2.98 7.12 -1.60
C GLU A 32 -1.49 7.35 -1.32
N LEU A 33 -1.18 8.04 -0.21
CA LEU A 33 0.19 8.15 0.28
C LEU A 33 0.77 6.75 0.55
N ILE A 34 2.05 6.54 0.22
CA ILE A 34 2.70 5.25 0.44
C ILE A 34 2.70 4.89 1.94
N GLN A 35 2.23 3.69 2.25
CA GLN A 35 2.29 3.11 3.58
C GLN A 35 3.50 2.19 3.70
N VAL A 36 4.35 2.45 4.70
CA VAL A 36 5.50 1.61 5.06
C VAL A 36 5.20 0.88 6.35
N LEU A 37 5.33 -0.45 6.34
CA LEU A 37 5.12 -1.32 7.49
C LEU A 37 6.42 -2.03 7.84
N ARG A 38 6.64 -2.24 9.14
CA ARG A 38 7.74 -3.04 9.68
C ARG A 38 7.15 -4.04 10.66
N TYR A 39 7.33 -5.32 10.36
CA TYR A 39 6.95 -6.41 11.24
C TYR A 39 8.16 -6.86 12.04
N GLU A 40 8.02 -6.89 13.36
CA GLU A 40 8.98 -7.52 14.25
C GLU A 40 8.68 -9.02 14.41
N LYS A 41 9.57 -9.75 15.07
CA LYS A 41 9.39 -11.18 15.32
C LYS A 41 8.03 -11.45 15.97
N ASN A 42 7.31 -12.44 15.45
CA ASN A 42 5.96 -12.86 15.87
C ASN A 42 4.84 -11.85 15.60
N GLN A 43 5.12 -10.71 14.97
CA GLN A 43 4.06 -9.84 14.48
C GLN A 43 3.47 -10.38 13.18
N TYR A 44 2.17 -10.20 13.03
CA TYR A 44 1.43 -10.61 11.84
C TYR A 44 0.27 -9.66 11.62
N TYR A 45 -0.33 -9.75 10.43
CA TYR A 45 -1.60 -9.09 10.15
C TYR A 45 -2.64 -10.15 9.81
N LYS A 46 -3.85 -9.98 10.36
CA LYS A 46 -4.94 -10.93 10.10
C LYS A 46 -5.41 -10.81 8.64
N PRO A 47 -5.92 -11.90 8.04
CA PRO A 47 -6.58 -11.82 6.75
C PRO A 47 -7.70 -10.77 6.77
N HIS A 48 -7.75 -9.95 5.74
CA HIS A 48 -8.68 -8.84 5.60
C HIS A 48 -8.83 -8.46 4.12
N HIS A 49 -9.72 -7.52 3.86
CA HIS A 49 -9.84 -6.87 2.56
C HIS A 49 -9.31 -5.44 2.65
N ASP A 50 -8.62 -5.00 1.60
CA ASP A 50 -8.14 -3.62 1.51
C ASP A 50 -9.26 -2.63 1.16
N TYR A 51 -10.33 -3.10 0.54
CA TYR A 51 -11.49 -2.27 0.21
C TYR A 51 -12.26 -1.86 1.47
N PHE A 52 -12.89 -0.69 1.43
CA PHE A 52 -13.71 -0.20 2.51
C PHE A 52 -15.10 -0.83 2.48
N SER A 53 -15.56 -1.35 3.61
CA SER A 53 -16.93 -1.83 3.81
C SER A 53 -17.85 -0.78 4.43
N ASP A 54 -17.28 0.31 4.95
CA ASP A 54 -18.02 1.38 5.60
C ASP A 54 -18.28 2.56 4.66
N THR A 55 -19.41 3.23 4.87
CA THR A 55 -19.84 4.35 4.03
C THR A 55 -19.01 5.63 4.26
N PHE A 56 -18.35 5.75 5.40
CA PHE A 56 -17.62 6.94 5.79
C PHE A 56 -16.31 7.10 5.01
N ASN A 57 -15.50 6.04 4.92
CA ASN A 57 -14.26 6.05 4.13
C ASN A 57 -14.55 6.15 2.63
N LEU A 58 -15.59 5.44 2.16
CA LEU A 58 -16.06 5.51 0.77
C LEU A 58 -16.40 6.95 0.34
N GLN A 59 -17.11 7.71 1.17
CA GLN A 59 -17.46 9.09 0.85
C GLN A 59 -16.27 10.06 0.85
N ARG A 60 -15.21 9.75 1.60
CA ARG A 60 -14.05 10.64 1.77
C ARG A 60 -12.92 10.38 0.78
N GLY A 61 -12.68 9.13 0.41
CA GLY A 61 -11.54 8.74 -0.41
C GLY A 61 -11.88 7.90 -1.63
N GLY A 62 -13.17 7.56 -1.83
CA GLY A 62 -13.56 6.56 -2.83
C GLY A 62 -13.28 5.14 -2.37
N GLN A 63 -13.33 4.19 -3.31
CA GLN A 63 -13.06 2.78 -3.06
C GLN A 63 -11.69 2.37 -3.62
N ARG A 64 -10.98 1.50 -2.89
CA ARG A 64 -9.75 0.88 -3.36
C ARG A 64 -10.08 -0.24 -4.34
N VAL A 65 -9.51 -0.17 -5.53
CA VAL A 65 -9.72 -1.17 -6.61
C VAL A 65 -8.53 -2.11 -6.79
N ALA A 66 -7.35 -1.72 -6.32
CA ALA A 66 -6.12 -2.51 -6.43
C ALA A 66 -5.12 -2.10 -5.32
N THR A 67 -4.26 -3.04 -4.94
CA THR A 67 -3.16 -2.82 -4.00
C THR A 67 -1.85 -3.30 -4.63
N MET A 68 -0.81 -2.47 -4.53
CA MET A 68 0.56 -2.85 -4.86
C MET A 68 1.34 -3.07 -3.56
N LEU A 69 1.71 -4.33 -3.27
CA LEU A 69 2.54 -4.67 -2.13
C LEU A 69 4.01 -4.82 -2.57
N MET A 70 4.91 -4.09 -1.92
CA MET A 70 6.34 -4.10 -2.22
C MET A 70 7.14 -4.63 -1.03
N TYR A 71 7.91 -5.70 -1.21
CA TYR A 71 8.82 -6.21 -0.19
C TYR A 71 10.11 -5.38 -0.19
N LEU A 72 10.46 -4.81 0.97
CA LEU A 72 11.61 -3.90 1.12
C LEU A 72 12.84 -4.56 1.76
N SER A 73 12.69 -5.78 2.28
CA SER A 73 13.74 -6.58 2.90
C SER A 73 13.61 -8.03 2.46
N ASP A 74 14.72 -8.76 2.47
CA ASP A 74 14.83 -10.17 2.12
C ASP A 74 15.26 -11.03 3.32
N ASN A 75 15.44 -12.34 3.09
CA ASN A 75 15.96 -13.30 4.08
C ASN A 75 15.15 -13.40 5.38
N VAL A 76 13.81 -13.42 5.26
CA VAL A 76 12.88 -13.59 6.38
C VAL A 76 12.32 -15.01 6.37
N GLU A 77 12.17 -15.62 7.55
CA GLU A 77 11.44 -16.87 7.75
C GLU A 77 10.00 -16.57 8.19
N GLY A 78 9.01 -17.06 7.43
CA GLY A 78 7.62 -16.62 7.52
C GLY A 78 7.39 -15.23 6.91
N GLY A 79 6.22 -14.63 7.20
CA GLY A 79 5.87 -13.29 6.71
C GLY A 79 5.31 -13.26 5.29
N GLU A 80 4.87 -14.41 4.79
CA GLU A 80 4.24 -14.55 3.48
C GLU A 80 2.95 -13.72 3.40
N THR A 81 2.67 -13.20 2.20
CA THR A 81 1.33 -12.67 1.91
C THR A 81 0.44 -13.83 1.48
N PHE A 82 -0.38 -14.27 2.42
CA PHE A 82 -1.29 -15.40 2.24
C PHE A 82 -2.72 -14.93 1.92
N PHE A 83 -3.32 -15.56 0.92
CA PHE A 83 -4.72 -15.36 0.54
C PHE A 83 -5.51 -16.63 0.91
N PRO A 84 -6.37 -16.62 1.96
CA PRO A 84 -7.20 -17.75 2.29
C PRO A 84 -8.24 -18.04 1.20
N MET A 85 -8.60 -19.31 1.05
CA MET A 85 -9.76 -19.75 0.25
C MET A 85 -11.07 -19.57 0.99
#